data_AF-A0A0P0V2A4-F1
#
_entry.id   AF-A0A0P0V2A4-F1
#
_cell.length_a   1.000
_cell.length_b   1.000
_cell.length_c   1.000
_cell.angle_alpha   90.00
_cell.angle_beta   90.00
_cell.angle_gamma   90.00
#
_symmetry.space_group_name_H-M   'P 1'
#
loop_
_entity.id
_entity.type
_entity.pdbx_description
1 polymer ?
#
loop_
_entity_poly.entity_id
_entity_poly.type
_entity_poly.pdbx_seq_one_letter_code
_entity_poly.pdbx_strand_id
1 'polypeptide(L)'
;MAGQRVVAAVAVALGVCLLQLPAASRGQLQVGFYNTSCPNAETLVRQAVTNAFANDSGIAAGLIRLHFHDCFVRVCFLFFLFSFPSLVLVFIQIN
;
A
#
# COMPACT_ATOMS: atom_id res chain seq x y z
N MET A 1 -2.22 -42.98 10.00
CA MET A 1 -1.45 -42.40 8.87
C MET A 1 -2.02 -41.08 8.32
N ALA A 2 -3.35 -40.83 8.37
CA ALA A 2 -3.93 -39.57 7.88
C ALA A 2 -3.50 -38.33 8.69
N GLY A 3 -3.46 -38.41 10.02
CA GLY A 3 -3.11 -37.28 10.90
C GLY A 3 -1.72 -36.70 10.62
N GLN A 4 -0.71 -37.54 10.42
CA GLN A 4 0.67 -37.11 10.13
C GLN A 4 0.75 -36.28 8.82
N ARG A 5 -0.03 -36.66 7.79
CA ARG A 5 -0.05 -35.97 6.51
C ARG A 5 -0.71 -34.60 6.61
N VAL A 6 -1.78 -34.48 7.43
CA VAL A 6 -2.45 -33.20 7.70
C VAL A 6 -1.50 -32.26 8.45
N VAL A 7 -0.82 -32.75 9.49
CA VAL A 7 0.16 -31.95 10.25
C VAL A 7 1.30 -31.47 9.35
N ALA A 8 1.84 -32.34 8.51
CA ALA A 8 2.88 -31.96 7.55
C ALA A 8 2.39 -30.91 6.54
N ALA A 9 1.17 -31.07 6.01
CA ALA A 9 0.59 -30.10 5.08
C ALA A 9 0.37 -28.72 5.73
N VAL A 10 -0.14 -28.69 6.96
CA VAL A 10 -0.32 -27.43 7.72
C VAL A 10 1.04 -26.78 8.02
N ALA A 11 2.05 -27.55 8.42
CA ALA A 11 3.39 -27.04 8.67
C ALA A 11 4.04 -26.45 7.41
N VAL A 12 3.89 -27.12 6.26
CA VAL A 12 4.36 -26.61 4.97
C VAL A 12 3.60 -25.34 4.58
N ALA A 13 2.28 -25.31 4.73
CA ALA A 13 1.49 -24.12 4.42
C ALA A 13 1.89 -22.91 5.30
N LEU A 14 2.10 -23.13 6.59
CA LEU A 14 2.59 -22.10 7.51
C LEU A 14 4.01 -21.65 7.15
N GLY A 15 4.91 -22.58 6.83
CA GLY A 15 6.28 -22.27 6.40
C GLY A 15 6.33 -21.46 5.10
N VAL A 16 5.52 -21.83 4.11
CA VAL A 16 5.36 -21.07 2.86
C VAL A 16 4.78 -19.69 3.14
N CYS A 17 3.76 -19.59 4.00
CA CYS A 17 3.18 -18.30 4.38
C CYS A 17 4.23 -17.38 5.04
N LEU A 18 5.07 -17.93 5.92
CA LEU A 18 6.17 -17.19 6.58
C LEU A 18 7.24 -16.71 5.58
N LEU A 19 7.55 -17.49 4.54
CA LEU A 19 8.47 -17.10 3.46
C LEU A 19 7.92 -15.97 2.57
N GLN A 20 6.60 -15.75 2.59
CA GLN A 20 5.93 -14.71 1.79
C GLN A 20 5.77 -13.40 2.57
N LEU A 21 6.12 -13.36 3.87
CA LEU A 21 6.10 -12.10 4.60
C LEU A 21 7.09 -11.14 3.91
N PRO A 22 6.62 -9.97 3.44
CA PRO A 22 7.53 -8.98 2.92
C PRO A 22 8.55 -8.68 4.01
N ALA A 23 9.85 -8.87 3.72
CA ALA A 23 10.91 -8.46 4.61
C ALA A 23 10.60 -7.02 5.01
N ALA A 24 10.33 -6.78 6.29
CA ALA A 24 9.90 -5.49 6.78
C ALA A 24 10.92 -4.46 6.30
N SER A 25 10.56 -3.72 5.24
CA SER A 25 11.47 -2.77 4.65
C SER A 25 11.68 -1.71 5.71
N ARG A 26 12.91 -1.58 6.19
CA ARG A 26 13.30 -0.49 7.08
C ARG A 26 13.42 0.81 6.27
N GLY A 27 12.38 1.14 5.52
CA GLY A 27 12.22 2.45 4.91
C GLY A 27 11.77 3.40 5.99
N GLN A 28 12.70 3.96 6.77
CA GLN A 28 12.37 5.04 7.69
C GLN A 28 12.04 6.28 6.86
N LEU A 29 10.75 6.60 6.76
CA LEU A 29 10.35 7.88 6.20
C LEU A 29 10.80 9.01 7.12
N GLN A 30 11.29 10.09 6.53
CA GLN A 30 11.67 11.30 7.24
C GLN A 30 11.12 12.52 6.51
N VAL A 31 10.56 13.45 7.27
CA VAL A 31 10.17 14.77 6.74
C VAL A 31 11.43 15.50 6.31
N GLY A 32 11.40 16.11 5.12
CA GLY A 32 12.58 16.79 4.56
C GLY A 32 13.63 15.84 3.97
N PHE A 33 13.26 14.61 3.59
CA PHE A 33 14.18 13.65 2.95
C PHE A 33 14.93 14.25 1.74
N TYR A 34 14.27 15.13 0.99
CA TYR A 34 14.85 15.76 -0.20
C TYR A 34 15.59 17.08 0.06
N ASN A 35 15.75 17.52 1.32
CA ASN A 35 16.33 18.84 1.62
C ASN A 35 17.74 19.04 1.03
N THR A 36 18.55 17.98 0.93
CA THR A 36 19.92 18.05 0.39
C THR A 36 19.97 17.78 -1.11
N SER A 37 19.24 16.77 -1.59
CA SER A 37 19.31 16.34 -2.99
C SER A 37 18.44 17.18 -3.93
N CYS A 38 17.25 17.59 -3.48
CA CYS A 38 16.29 18.38 -4.27
C CYS A 38 15.39 19.22 -3.34
N PRO A 39 15.88 20.36 -2.81
CA PRO A 39 15.16 21.15 -1.81
C PRO A 39 13.82 21.69 -2.30
N ASN A 40 13.66 21.84 -3.62
CA ASN A 40 12.44 22.35 -4.23
C ASN A 40 11.42 21.25 -4.56
N ALA A 41 11.70 19.97 -4.28
CA ALA A 41 10.86 18.85 -4.69
C ALA A 41 9.40 19.02 -4.26
N GLU A 42 9.14 19.29 -2.98
CA GLU A 42 7.79 19.45 -2.44
C GLU A 42 7.06 20.65 -3.05
N THR A 43 7.79 21.75 -3.28
CA THR A 43 7.23 22.98 -3.88
C THR A 43 6.88 22.76 -5.35
N LEU A 44 7.73 22.09 -6.12
CA LEU A 44 7.48 21.77 -7.53
C LEU A 44 6.27 20.84 -7.68
N VAL A 45 6.17 19.80 -6.84
CA VAL A 45 5.00 18.90 -6.84
C VAL A 45 3.74 19.69 -6.51
N ARG A 46 3.78 20.56 -5.49
CA ARG A 46 2.63 21.39 -5.11
C ARG A 46 2.20 22.33 -6.24
N GLN A 47 3.14 22.97 -6.93
CA GLN A 47 2.84 23.83 -8.08
C GLN A 47 2.21 23.04 -9.22
N ALA A 48 2.77 21.88 -9.57
CA ALA A 48 2.23 21.02 -10.62
C ALA A 48 0.80 20.54 -10.30
N VAL A 49 0.55 20.06 -9.07
CA VAL A 49 -0.78 19.64 -8.63
C VAL A 49 -1.76 20.81 -8.60
N THR A 50 -1.32 22.00 -8.17
CA THR A 50 -2.17 23.21 -8.13
C THR A 50 -2.56 23.66 -9.55
N ASN A 51 -1.61 23.65 -10.49
CA ASN A 51 -1.88 23.99 -11.89
C ASN A 51 -2.85 22.98 -12.53
N ALA A 52 -2.66 21.69 -12.25
CA ALA A 52 -3.58 20.65 -12.72
C ALA A 52 -4.97 20.79 -12.10
N PHE A 53 -5.05 21.08 -10.80
CA PHE A 53 -6.30 21.32 -10.09
C PHE A 53 -7.07 22.54 -10.61
N ALA A 54 -6.36 23.61 -11.01
CA ALA A 54 -6.98 24.79 -11.60
C ALA A 54 -7.64 24.50 -12.96
N ASN A 55 -7.14 23.51 -13.69
CA ASN A 55 -7.73 23.06 -14.96
C ASN A 55 -8.86 22.03 -14.73
N ASP A 56 -8.67 21.10 -13.79
CA ASP A 56 -9.64 20.07 -13.44
C ASP A 56 -9.58 19.74 -11.94
N SER A 57 -10.65 20.08 -11.22
CA SER A 57 -10.76 19.86 -9.79
C SER A 57 -10.84 18.36 -9.42
N GLY A 58 -11.21 17.49 -10.36
CA GLY A 58 -11.26 16.04 -10.19
C GLY A 58 -9.89 15.37 -10.00
N ILE A 59 -8.81 16.04 -10.41
CA ILE A 59 -7.43 15.52 -10.26
C ILE A 59 -7.07 15.27 -8.80
N ALA A 60 -7.53 16.09 -7.86
CA ALA A 60 -7.24 15.89 -6.44
C ALA A 60 -7.78 14.54 -5.93
N ALA A 61 -9.03 14.22 -6.25
CA ALA A 61 -9.64 12.93 -5.91
C ALA A 61 -8.95 11.77 -6.67
N GLY A 62 -8.62 11.97 -7.95
CA GLY A 62 -7.92 10.99 -8.77
C GLY A 62 -6.54 10.62 -8.24
N LEU A 63 -5.73 11.61 -7.82
CA LEU A 63 -4.40 11.39 -7.24
C LEU A 63 -4.46 10.58 -5.95
N ILE A 64 -5.41 10.91 -5.07
CA ILE A 64 -5.62 10.17 -3.81
C ILE A 64 -6.07 8.73 -4.12
N ARG A 65 -7.04 8.55 -5.04
CA ARG A 65 -7.49 7.22 -5.47
C ARG A 65 -6.35 6.41 -6.09
N LEU A 66 -5.49 7.02 -6.90
CA LEU A 66 -4.33 6.38 -7.50
C LEU A 66 -3.31 5.96 -6.45
N HIS A 67 -3.00 6.83 -5.48
CA HIS A 67 -2.09 6.51 -4.38
C HIS A 67 -2.60 5.33 -3.56
N PHE A 68 -3.89 5.35 -3.22
CA PHE A 68 -4.51 4.22 -2.56
C PHE A 68 -4.42 2.97 -3.43
N HIS A 69 -4.89 3.01 -4.67
CA HIS A 69 -4.86 1.86 -5.57
C HIS A 69 -3.46 1.24 -5.70
N ASP A 70 -2.41 2.06 -5.79
CA ASP A 70 -1.02 1.60 -5.86
C ASP A 70 -0.50 0.99 -4.55
N CYS A 71 -0.93 1.52 -3.40
CA CYS A 71 -0.63 0.94 -2.10
C CYS A 71 -1.39 -0.37 -1.87
N PHE A 72 -2.70 -0.39 -2.09
CA PHE A 72 -3.57 -1.54 -1.82
C PHE A 72 -3.18 -2.79 -2.62
N VAL A 73 -2.71 -2.62 -3.85
CA VAL A 73 -2.23 -3.73 -4.69
C VAL A 73 -1.02 -4.45 -4.06
N ARG A 74 -0.23 -3.78 -3.20
CA ARG A 74 0.95 -4.36 -2.55
C ARG A 74 0.76 -4.78 -1.09
N VAL A 75 -0.11 -4.11 -0.31
CA VAL A 75 -0.37 -4.49 1.10
C VAL A 75 -1.45 -5.57 1.27
N CYS A 76 -2.11 -6.00 0.19
CA CYS A 76 -3.23 -6.93 0.23
C CYS A 76 -2.89 -8.32 -0.33
N PHE A 77 -1.99 -9.05 0.33
CA PHE A 77 -2.09 -10.51 0.33
C PHE A 77 -2.01 -11.13 1.73
N LEU A 78 -1.42 -10.44 2.73
CA LEU A 78 -1.23 -11.01 4.07
C LEU A 78 -1.84 -10.22 5.24
N PHE A 79 -2.11 -8.92 5.12
CA PHE A 79 -2.55 -8.08 6.25
C PHE A 79 -4.00 -7.59 6.11
N PHE A 80 -4.45 -7.30 4.88
CA PHE A 80 -5.74 -6.67 4.63
C PHE A 80 -6.96 -7.57 4.91
N LEU A 81 -6.82 -8.88 4.69
CA LEU A 81 -7.90 -9.85 4.91
C LEU A 81 -8.17 -10.11 6.40
N PHE A 82 -7.18 -9.84 7.27
CA PHE A 82 -7.28 -10.12 8.71
C PHE A 82 -7.58 -8.89 9.58
N SER A 83 -7.12 -7.69 9.20
CA SER A 83 -7.26 -6.50 10.07
C SER A 83 -8.27 -5.44 9.60
N PHE A 84 -8.69 -5.42 8.34
CA PHE A 84 -9.52 -4.31 7.82
C PHE A 84 -10.62 -4.74 6.84
N PRO A 85 -11.62 -5.53 7.28
CA PRO A 85 -12.81 -5.81 6.47
C PRO A 85 -13.59 -4.54 6.11
N SER A 86 -13.56 -3.51 6.97
CA SER A 86 -14.29 -2.26 6.78
C SER A 86 -13.73 -1.38 5.65
N LEU A 87 -12.42 -1.39 5.39
CA LEU A 87 -11.82 -0.61 4.30
C LEU A 87 -12.08 -1.24 2.93
N VAL A 88 -12.20 -2.56 2.85
CA VAL A 88 -12.61 -3.26 1.63
C VAL A 88 -14.03 -2.86 1.23
N LEU A 89 -14.95 -2.73 2.20
CA LEU A 89 -16.31 -2.21 1.96
C LEU A 89 -16.31 -0.77 1.48
N VAL A 90 -15.45 0.09 2.05
CA VAL A 90 -15.32 1.49 1.60
C VAL A 90 -14.73 1.56 0.18
N PHE A 91 -13.77 0.70 -0.17
CA PHE A 91 -13.21 0.66 -1.52
C PHE A 91 -14.21 0.12 -2.57
N ILE A 92 -15.06 -0.84 -2.18
CA ILE A 92 -16.18 -1.34 -3.01
C ILE A 92 -17.29 -0.29 -3.14
N GLN A 93 -17.44 0.64 -2.19
CA GLN A 93 -18.42 1.73 -2.29
C GLN A 93 -17.91 2.95 -3.08
N ILE A 94 -16.61 3.04 -3.36
CA ILE A 94 -16.01 4.16 -4.11
C ILE A 94 -15.80 3.83 -5.60
N ASN A 95 -16.09 2.59 -6.03
CA ASN A 95 -16.07 2.17 -7.43
C ASN A 95 -17.44 1.64 -7.85
#